data_AF-A0A382FVX1-F1
#
_entry.id   AF-A0A382FVX1-F1
#
_cell.length_a   1.000
_cell.length_b   1.000
_cell.length_c   1.000
_cell.angle_alpha   90.00
_cell.angle_beta   90.00
_cell.angle_gamma   90.00
#
_symmetry.space_group_name_H-M   'P 1'
#
loop_
_entity.id
_entity.type
_entity.pdbx_description
1 polymer ?
#
loop_
_entity_poly.entity_id
_entity_poly.type
_entity_poly.pdbx_seq_one_letter_code
_entity_poly.pdbx_strand_id
1 'polypeptide(L)'
;VVLGLFITSQGQAKVKSKDINFANDFYVDSIQSCKAIGNRSFKDKQTVKRIKGLVGYDWMADWKKNSNSLSVIHINITEPILWMMTATHNAMSEDVRENIDIAKSLLVNLAKTNTLYDSVGSDELKDKPLCWKNNDPNSPCWYHAYQFATDVFTMYLISAIWLKDELNDQEFQIVDQYINKMFKKFLKAMIKKKHDKGFYAMADGGTSLLVYANWSNNKKLAAKEINKRFKYMDKVFLKDGYINNNSFRGYRGQWYHSYGLNSALGYVYIAKLWGAEIPDKLHKKLVKASEVANLAITDWDRFKSRKYSGTQQNMISDKNNAIKHTHQMAISLDALMKLVTGIELEHDPVYLKKRKYHMKDGI
;
A
#
# COMPACT_ATOMS: atom_id res chain seq x y z
N VAL A 1 52.05 20.46 -13.30
CA VAL A 1 50.63 20.15 -13.60
C VAL A 1 50.17 19.11 -12.60
N VAL A 2 49.47 19.51 -11.53
CA VAL A 2 48.91 18.59 -10.55
C VAL A 2 47.44 18.39 -10.91
N LEU A 3 47.13 17.21 -11.45
CA LEU A 3 45.76 16.80 -11.79
C LEU A 3 45.05 16.41 -10.48
N GLY A 4 44.26 17.33 -9.93
CA GLY A 4 43.37 17.04 -8.82
C GLY A 4 42.18 16.21 -9.30
N LEU A 5 42.20 14.90 -9.01
CA LEU A 5 41.03 14.03 -9.12
C LEU A 5 39.99 14.48 -8.10
N PHE A 6 38.99 15.25 -8.56
CA PHE A 6 37.75 15.43 -7.83
C PHE A 6 36.98 14.11 -7.83
N ILE A 7 37.18 13.30 -6.79
CA ILE A 7 36.21 12.28 -6.43
C ILE A 7 35.02 13.04 -5.83
N THR A 8 34.09 13.47 -6.69
CA THR A 8 32.78 13.91 -6.22
C THR A 8 32.14 12.71 -5.54
N SER A 9 32.08 12.74 -4.21
CA SER A 9 31.16 11.86 -3.49
C SER A 9 29.77 12.18 -4.05
N GLN A 10 29.20 11.27 -4.83
CA GLN A 10 27.84 11.40 -5.35
C GLN A 10 26.89 11.31 -4.16
N GLY A 11 26.70 12.44 -3.46
CA GLY A 11 25.57 12.62 -2.57
C GLY A 11 24.31 12.39 -3.39
N GLN A 12 23.49 11.42 -2.98
CA GLN A 12 22.21 11.15 -3.66
C GLN A 12 21.41 12.45 -3.76
N ALA A 13 21.08 12.85 -4.99
CA ALA A 13 20.23 14.01 -5.22
C ALA A 13 18.91 13.81 -4.45
N LYS A 14 18.57 14.77 -3.59
CA LYS A 14 17.33 14.73 -2.82
C LYS A 14 16.21 15.31 -3.67
N VAL A 15 15.06 14.64 -3.67
CA VAL A 15 13.82 15.13 -4.29
C VAL A 15 13.43 16.45 -3.63
N LYS A 16 13.27 17.53 -4.41
CA LYS A 16 12.85 18.83 -3.86
C LYS A 16 11.35 19.00 -4.06
N SER A 17 10.70 19.73 -3.17
CA SER A 17 9.25 19.97 -3.27
C SER A 17 8.84 20.71 -4.54
N LYS A 18 9.74 21.50 -5.13
CA LYS A 18 9.49 22.21 -6.40
C LYS A 18 9.48 21.27 -7.61
N ASP A 19 10.10 20.10 -7.49
CA ASP A 19 10.21 19.11 -8.57
C ASP A 19 8.99 18.15 -8.55
N ILE A 20 8.14 18.24 -7.52
CA ILE A 20 6.93 17.41 -7.38
C ILE A 20 5.81 17.99 -8.24
N ASN A 21 5.29 17.17 -9.16
CA ASN A 21 4.06 17.43 -9.90
C ASN A 21 3.06 16.32 -9.57
N PHE A 22 2.00 16.66 -8.85
CA PHE A 22 0.97 15.67 -8.54
C PHE A 22 0.22 15.30 -9.82
N ALA A 23 0.06 14.00 -10.07
CA ALA A 23 -0.94 13.53 -11.02
C ALA A 23 -2.34 13.85 -10.48
N ASN A 24 -3.27 14.21 -11.37
CA ASN A 24 -4.63 14.63 -10.98
C ASN A 24 -5.35 13.52 -10.20
N ASP A 25 -5.31 12.29 -10.73
CA ASP A 25 -6.00 11.13 -10.16
C ASP A 25 -5.06 10.23 -9.33
N PHE A 26 -4.13 10.87 -8.62
CA PHE A 26 -3.11 10.29 -7.74
C PHE A 26 -2.05 9.43 -8.46
N TYR A 27 -2.42 8.39 -9.20
CA TYR A 27 -1.50 7.48 -9.90
C TYR A 27 -1.64 7.48 -11.43
N VAL A 28 -2.54 8.32 -11.97
CA VAL A 28 -2.70 8.62 -13.41
C VAL A 28 -3.12 10.08 -13.58
N ASP A 29 -2.90 10.64 -14.77
CA ASP A 29 -3.33 12.01 -15.09
C ASP A 29 -4.82 12.12 -15.41
N SER A 30 -5.42 11.01 -15.88
CA SER A 30 -6.85 10.89 -16.14
C SER A 30 -7.30 9.44 -15.93
N ILE A 31 -8.41 9.23 -15.22
CA ILE A 31 -9.07 7.92 -15.11
C ILE A 31 -9.58 7.46 -16.49
N GLN A 32 -9.25 6.22 -16.86
CA GLN A 32 -9.67 5.57 -18.10
C GLN A 32 -10.27 4.20 -17.81
N SER A 33 -11.05 3.66 -18.74
CA SER A 33 -11.62 2.30 -18.58
C SER A 33 -10.50 1.28 -18.35
N CYS A 34 -10.61 0.49 -17.28
CA CYS A 34 -9.60 -0.47 -16.88
C CYS A 34 -10.25 -1.81 -16.51
N LYS A 35 -10.07 -2.83 -17.35
CA LYS A 35 -10.62 -4.18 -17.07
C LYS A 35 -10.10 -4.77 -15.76
N ALA A 36 -8.88 -4.39 -15.34
CA ALA A 36 -8.25 -4.93 -14.15
C ALA A 36 -8.94 -4.47 -12.87
N ILE A 37 -9.53 -3.26 -12.84
CA ILE A 37 -10.16 -2.73 -11.62
C ILE A 37 -11.44 -3.46 -11.22
N GLY A 38 -12.08 -4.13 -12.18
CA GLY A 38 -13.33 -4.86 -11.99
C GLY A 38 -14.54 -4.11 -12.53
N ASN A 39 -15.70 -4.75 -12.47
CA ASN A 39 -16.93 -4.32 -13.15
C ASN A 39 -18.03 -3.82 -12.20
N ARG A 40 -17.68 -3.40 -10.99
CA ARG A 40 -18.66 -2.86 -10.03
C ARG A 40 -19.20 -1.52 -10.55
N SER A 41 -20.50 -1.28 -10.33
CA SER A 41 -21.20 -0.09 -10.80
C SER A 41 -22.25 0.36 -9.79
N PHE A 42 -22.48 1.66 -9.69
CA PHE A 42 -23.54 2.23 -8.83
C PHE A 42 -24.96 1.97 -9.35
N LYS A 43 -25.11 1.52 -10.60
CA LYS A 43 -26.39 1.02 -11.14
C LYS A 43 -26.86 -0.25 -10.44
N ASP A 44 -25.94 -1.03 -9.87
CA ASP A 44 -26.27 -2.21 -9.08
C ASP A 44 -26.65 -1.83 -7.64
N LYS A 45 -27.92 -2.09 -7.30
CA LYS A 45 -28.46 -1.85 -5.96
C LYS A 45 -27.72 -2.63 -4.87
N GLN A 46 -27.18 -3.81 -5.15
CA GLN A 46 -26.39 -4.55 -4.17
C GLN A 46 -25.06 -3.86 -3.87
N THR A 47 -24.40 -3.35 -4.92
CA THR A 47 -23.18 -2.54 -4.78
C THR A 47 -23.45 -1.32 -3.88
N VAL A 48 -24.48 -0.53 -4.17
CA VAL A 48 -24.85 0.63 -3.34
C VAL A 48 -25.19 0.21 -1.90
N LYS A 49 -25.97 -0.86 -1.73
CA LYS A 49 -26.37 -1.36 -0.39
C LYS A 49 -25.15 -1.78 0.45
N ARG A 50 -24.18 -2.48 -0.15
CA ARG A 50 -22.96 -2.92 0.55
C ARG A 50 -22.14 -1.73 1.01
N ILE A 51 -21.95 -0.73 0.14
CA ILE A 51 -21.21 0.50 0.48
C ILE A 51 -21.93 1.30 1.57
N LYS A 52 -23.26 1.46 1.47
CA LYS A 52 -24.06 2.12 2.52
C LYS A 52 -23.91 1.47 3.89
N GLY A 53 -23.72 0.15 3.94
CA GLY A 53 -23.47 -0.58 5.20
C GLY A 53 -22.19 -0.19 5.93
N LEU A 54 -21.24 0.47 5.25
CA LEU A 54 -20.02 0.99 5.87
C LEU A 54 -20.28 2.32 6.62
N VAL A 55 -21.31 3.07 6.24
CA VAL A 55 -21.59 4.40 6.81
C VAL A 55 -21.91 4.29 8.29
N GLY A 56 -21.02 4.84 9.13
CA GLY A 56 -21.16 4.78 10.59
C GLY A 56 -20.90 3.39 11.20
N TYR A 57 -20.27 2.48 10.46
CA TYR A 57 -19.98 1.12 10.92
C TYR A 57 -19.02 1.10 12.12
N ASP A 58 -19.40 0.43 13.21
CA ASP A 58 -18.57 0.24 14.41
C ASP A 58 -17.57 -0.91 14.21
N TRP A 59 -16.44 -0.57 13.60
CA TRP A 59 -15.34 -1.50 13.36
C TRP A 59 -14.76 -2.07 14.64
N MET A 60 -14.66 -1.27 15.72
CA MET A 60 -13.99 -1.73 16.93
C MET A 60 -14.82 -2.75 17.69
N ALA A 61 -16.14 -2.61 17.72
CA ALA A 61 -17.03 -3.62 18.29
C ALA A 61 -17.00 -4.92 17.46
N ASP A 62 -17.10 -4.84 16.13
CA ASP A 62 -17.02 -6.00 15.24
C ASP A 62 -15.69 -6.74 15.39
N TRP A 63 -14.58 -6.00 15.32
CA TRP A 63 -13.24 -6.53 15.47
C TRP A 63 -13.05 -7.22 16.84
N LYS A 64 -13.45 -6.58 17.95
CA LYS A 64 -13.33 -7.18 19.29
C LYS A 64 -14.11 -8.48 19.42
N LYS A 65 -15.28 -8.57 18.78
CA LYS A 65 -16.16 -9.74 18.86
C LYS A 65 -15.65 -10.89 18.00
N ASN A 66 -15.11 -10.59 16.82
CA ASN A 66 -14.91 -11.58 15.78
C ASN A 66 -13.45 -11.83 15.39
N SER A 67 -12.48 -11.05 15.90
CA SER A 67 -11.06 -11.14 15.50
C SER A 67 -10.11 -11.52 16.63
N ASN A 68 -8.96 -12.08 16.25
CA ASN A 68 -7.84 -12.35 17.14
C ASN A 68 -6.49 -12.14 16.41
N SER A 69 -5.37 -12.56 17.01
CA SER A 69 -4.04 -12.38 16.46
C SER A 69 -3.73 -13.29 15.27
N LEU A 70 -4.39 -14.44 15.18
CA LEU A 70 -4.27 -15.35 14.05
C LEU A 70 -5.14 -14.92 12.87
N SER A 71 -6.39 -14.54 13.14
CA SER A 71 -7.40 -14.22 12.14
C SER A 71 -8.07 -12.88 12.46
N VAL A 72 -7.82 -11.88 11.61
CA VAL A 72 -8.52 -10.60 11.68
C VAL A 72 -9.65 -10.61 10.66
N ILE A 73 -10.88 -10.50 11.14
CA ILE A 73 -12.08 -10.48 10.29
C ILE A 73 -12.35 -9.04 9.88
N HIS A 74 -11.88 -8.65 8.69
CA HIS A 74 -11.90 -7.26 8.21
C HIS A 74 -12.81 -7.03 6.98
N ILE A 75 -13.50 -8.07 6.50
CA ILE A 75 -14.26 -8.02 5.25
C ILE A 75 -15.37 -6.96 5.29
N ASN A 76 -15.94 -6.71 6.47
CA ASN A 76 -17.01 -5.73 6.66
C ASN A 76 -16.59 -4.28 6.45
N ILE A 77 -15.28 -3.98 6.46
CA ILE A 77 -14.76 -2.64 6.15
C ILE A 77 -13.99 -2.60 4.84
N THR A 78 -13.26 -3.67 4.51
CA THR A 78 -12.40 -3.73 3.32
C THR A 78 -13.19 -3.95 2.04
N GLU A 79 -14.18 -4.85 2.02
CA GLU A 79 -14.99 -5.09 0.83
C GLU A 79 -15.83 -3.86 0.42
N PRO A 80 -16.63 -3.22 1.30
CA PRO A 80 -17.43 -2.09 0.88
C PRO A 80 -16.60 -0.91 0.37
N ILE A 81 -15.43 -0.63 0.95
CA ILE A 81 -14.59 0.47 0.44
C ILE A 81 -13.95 0.13 -0.91
N LEU A 82 -13.55 -1.13 -1.13
CA LEU A 82 -13.02 -1.58 -2.42
C LEU A 82 -14.10 -1.54 -3.51
N TRP A 83 -15.34 -1.89 -3.16
CA TRP A 83 -16.48 -1.76 -4.06
C TRP A 83 -16.78 -0.29 -4.38
N MET A 84 -16.71 0.59 -3.39
CA MET A 84 -16.84 2.04 -3.62
C MET A 84 -15.74 2.56 -4.54
N MET A 85 -14.49 2.20 -4.30
CA MET A 85 -13.35 2.61 -5.12
C MET A 85 -13.53 2.13 -6.57
N THR A 86 -13.82 0.84 -6.76
CA THR A 86 -14.04 0.25 -8.09
C THR A 86 -15.20 0.92 -8.83
N ALA A 87 -16.35 1.07 -8.18
CA ALA A 87 -17.52 1.70 -8.79
C ALA A 87 -17.31 3.19 -9.10
N THR A 88 -16.54 3.89 -8.25
CA THR A 88 -16.16 5.30 -8.47
C THR A 88 -15.26 5.43 -9.69
N HIS A 89 -14.20 4.64 -9.78
CA HIS A 89 -13.33 4.65 -10.95
C HIS A 89 -14.11 4.38 -12.24
N ASN A 90 -15.00 3.37 -12.24
CA ASN A 90 -15.83 3.08 -13.41
C ASN A 90 -16.76 4.25 -13.75
N ALA A 91 -17.43 4.85 -12.76
CA ALA A 91 -18.29 6.01 -12.95
C ALA A 91 -17.53 7.21 -13.56
N MET A 92 -16.31 7.48 -13.09
CA MET A 92 -15.45 8.53 -13.64
C MET A 92 -14.99 8.20 -15.06
N SER A 93 -14.61 6.95 -15.33
CA SER A 93 -14.15 6.54 -16.67
C SER A 93 -15.24 6.53 -17.73
N GLU A 94 -16.48 6.26 -17.33
CA GLU A 94 -17.66 6.20 -18.21
C GLU A 94 -18.38 7.55 -18.33
N ASP A 95 -17.98 8.55 -17.53
CA ASP A 95 -18.61 9.87 -17.42
C ASP A 95 -20.13 9.82 -17.19
N VAL A 96 -20.58 8.92 -16.30
CA VAL A 96 -22.00 8.72 -16.01
C VAL A 96 -22.39 9.58 -14.80
N ARG A 97 -22.91 10.79 -15.05
CA ARG A 97 -23.31 11.79 -14.04
C ARG A 97 -24.08 11.20 -12.85
N GLU A 98 -25.11 10.39 -13.11
CA GLU A 98 -25.93 9.76 -12.06
C GLU A 98 -25.08 8.89 -11.11
N ASN A 99 -24.16 8.10 -11.67
CA ASN A 99 -23.26 7.25 -10.89
C ASN A 99 -22.25 8.10 -10.10
N ILE A 100 -21.75 9.18 -10.69
CA ILE A 100 -20.85 10.14 -10.01
C ILE A 100 -21.58 10.79 -8.83
N ASP A 101 -22.84 11.19 -8.99
CA ASP A 101 -23.64 11.77 -7.91
C ASP A 101 -23.90 10.79 -6.76
N ILE A 102 -24.13 9.51 -7.07
CA ILE A 102 -24.22 8.45 -6.05
C ILE A 102 -22.88 8.29 -5.32
N ALA A 103 -21.76 8.27 -6.05
CA ALA A 103 -20.41 8.16 -5.48
C ALA A 103 -20.11 9.30 -4.51
N LYS A 104 -20.37 10.55 -4.93
CA LYS A 104 -20.24 11.75 -4.10
C LYS A 104 -21.08 11.67 -2.83
N SER A 105 -22.36 11.31 -2.97
CA SER A 105 -23.29 11.21 -1.84
C SER A 105 -22.78 10.21 -0.79
N LEU A 106 -22.29 9.04 -1.23
CA LEU A 106 -21.70 8.03 -0.34
C LEU A 106 -20.40 8.54 0.32
N LEU A 107 -19.53 9.19 -0.44
CA LEU A 107 -18.29 9.81 0.08
C LEU A 107 -18.57 10.82 1.20
N VAL A 108 -19.55 11.70 0.98
CA VAL A 108 -19.97 12.74 1.94
C VAL A 108 -20.64 12.10 3.16
N ASN A 109 -21.47 11.08 2.98
CA ASN A 109 -22.13 10.39 4.09
C ASN A 109 -21.11 9.69 5.01
N LEU A 110 -20.12 9.00 4.45
CA LEU A 110 -19.03 8.41 5.23
C LEU A 110 -18.30 9.45 6.09
N ALA A 111 -18.06 10.64 5.54
CA ALA A 111 -17.43 11.76 6.24
C ALA A 111 -18.31 12.33 7.36
N LYS A 112 -19.60 12.57 7.08
CA LYS A 112 -20.59 13.11 8.04
C LYS A 112 -20.73 12.22 9.27
N THR A 113 -20.72 10.90 9.09
CA THR A 113 -20.87 9.95 10.20
C THR A 113 -19.56 9.62 10.91
N ASN A 114 -18.46 10.30 10.58
CA ASN A 114 -17.14 10.03 11.16
C ASN A 114 -16.73 8.55 11.05
N THR A 115 -17.09 7.90 9.95
CA THR A 115 -16.91 6.46 9.76
C THR A 115 -15.48 6.03 10.09
N LEU A 116 -15.33 5.02 10.95
CA LEU A 116 -14.05 4.48 11.46
C LEU A 116 -13.19 5.43 12.32
N TYR A 117 -13.62 6.67 12.59
CA TYR A 117 -12.82 7.60 13.40
C TYR A 117 -12.69 7.17 14.87
N ASP A 118 -13.67 6.42 15.38
CA ASP A 118 -13.68 5.78 16.69
C ASP A 118 -12.70 4.61 16.83
N SER A 119 -12.08 4.18 15.71
CA SER A 119 -11.10 3.10 15.70
C SER A 119 -9.82 3.46 16.43
N VAL A 120 -9.08 2.46 16.90
CA VAL A 120 -7.79 2.68 17.58
C VAL A 120 -6.79 3.36 16.64
N GLY A 121 -6.24 4.50 17.06
CA GLY A 121 -5.29 5.32 16.32
C GLY A 121 -3.82 5.05 16.65
N SER A 122 -2.93 5.75 15.94
CA SER A 122 -1.47 5.57 16.06
C SER A 122 -0.92 5.79 17.48
N ASP A 123 -1.45 6.81 18.18
CA ASP A 123 -0.99 7.13 19.54
C ASP A 123 -1.56 6.15 20.56
N GLU A 124 -2.83 5.78 20.43
CA GLU A 124 -3.50 4.82 21.32
C GLU A 124 -2.87 3.41 21.24
N LEU A 125 -2.30 3.04 20.09
CA LEU A 125 -1.60 1.77 19.91
C LEU A 125 -0.38 1.59 20.82
N LYS A 126 0.26 2.68 21.26
CA LYS A 126 1.49 2.60 22.08
C LYS A 126 1.25 1.90 23.41
N ASP A 127 0.03 2.02 23.93
CA ASP A 127 -0.39 1.46 25.22
C ASP A 127 -1.12 0.12 25.06
N LYS A 128 -1.18 -0.45 23.85
CA LYS A 128 -1.83 -1.73 23.57
C LYS A 128 -0.81 -2.88 23.57
N PRO A 129 -1.23 -4.10 23.98
CA PRO A 129 -0.38 -5.26 23.86
C PRO A 129 -0.05 -5.56 22.39
N LEU A 130 1.12 -6.16 22.19
CA LEU A 130 1.49 -6.73 20.90
C LEU A 130 0.55 -7.89 20.54
N CYS A 131 0.44 -8.16 19.25
CA CYS A 131 -0.23 -9.36 18.76
C CYS A 131 0.51 -10.60 19.25
N TRP A 132 -0.21 -11.71 19.42
CA TRP A 132 0.33 -12.93 20.01
C TRP A 132 0.88 -12.69 21.42
N LYS A 133 0.18 -11.85 22.21
CA LYS A 133 0.55 -11.59 23.60
C LYS A 133 0.68 -12.93 24.32
N ASN A 134 1.81 -13.16 24.99
CA ASN A 134 2.12 -14.42 25.66
C ASN A 134 2.09 -15.66 24.73
N ASN A 135 2.42 -15.48 23.44
CA ASN A 135 2.34 -16.50 22.39
C ASN A 135 0.94 -17.04 22.14
N ASP A 136 -0.11 -16.31 22.51
CA ASP A 136 -1.51 -16.74 22.35
C ASP A 136 -2.10 -16.28 20.99
N PRO A 137 -2.42 -17.21 20.06
CA PRO A 137 -3.10 -16.87 18.80
C PRO A 137 -4.46 -16.18 18.99
N ASN A 138 -5.14 -16.45 20.10
CA ASN A 138 -6.48 -15.94 20.40
C ASN A 138 -6.44 -14.53 21.02
N SER A 139 -5.27 -14.05 21.42
CA SER A 139 -5.12 -12.70 21.97
C SER A 139 -5.50 -11.63 20.94
N PRO A 140 -6.07 -10.48 21.33
CA PRO A 140 -6.38 -9.40 20.39
C PRO A 140 -5.13 -8.81 19.75
N CYS A 141 -5.19 -8.52 18.46
CA CYS A 141 -4.13 -7.83 17.73
C CYS A 141 -4.55 -6.40 17.34
N TRP A 142 -4.34 -5.46 18.28
CA TRP A 142 -4.71 -4.05 18.12
C TRP A 142 -4.03 -3.39 16.92
N TYR A 143 -2.79 -3.78 16.62
CA TYR A 143 -2.05 -3.27 15.47
C TYR A 143 -2.79 -3.55 14.15
N HIS A 144 -3.32 -4.77 13.95
CA HIS A 144 -4.07 -5.07 12.73
C HIS A 144 -5.43 -4.35 12.69
N ALA A 145 -6.09 -4.14 13.84
CA ALA A 145 -7.32 -3.34 13.89
C ALA A 145 -7.08 -1.91 13.35
N TYR A 146 -6.01 -1.28 13.83
CA TYR A 146 -5.53 0.01 13.35
C TYR A 146 -5.12 -0.03 11.86
N GLN A 147 -4.39 -1.07 11.45
CA GLN A 147 -3.86 -1.17 10.11
C GLN A 147 -4.99 -1.23 9.08
N PHE A 148 -5.99 -2.09 9.28
CA PHE A 148 -7.12 -2.17 8.35
C PHE A 148 -7.95 -0.89 8.31
N ALA A 149 -8.18 -0.22 9.45
CA ALA A 149 -8.85 1.09 9.46
C ALA A 149 -8.06 2.14 8.67
N THR A 150 -6.72 2.12 8.78
CA THR A 150 -5.83 3.03 8.02
C THR A 150 -5.83 2.73 6.52
N ASP A 151 -5.85 1.45 6.15
CA ASP A 151 -5.88 1.02 4.75
C ASP A 151 -7.24 1.40 4.11
N VAL A 152 -8.35 1.20 4.82
CA VAL A 152 -9.69 1.64 4.38
C VAL A 152 -9.76 3.16 4.25
N PHE A 153 -9.20 3.91 5.21
CA PHE A 153 -9.10 5.36 5.09
C PHE A 153 -8.26 5.78 3.86
N THR A 154 -7.20 5.05 3.53
CA THR A 154 -6.38 5.33 2.34
C THR A 154 -7.20 5.13 1.06
N MET A 155 -8.00 4.07 0.98
CA MET A 155 -8.89 3.80 -0.16
C MET A 155 -10.02 4.83 -0.29
N TYR A 156 -10.59 5.26 0.84
CA TYR A 156 -11.51 6.39 0.89
C TYR A 156 -10.89 7.65 0.29
N LEU A 157 -9.65 7.96 0.68
CA LEU A 157 -8.95 9.16 0.24
C LEU A 157 -8.61 9.14 -1.25
N ILE A 158 -8.27 7.96 -1.80
CA ILE A 158 -8.09 7.79 -3.25
C ILE A 158 -9.41 8.09 -3.98
N SER A 159 -10.52 7.54 -3.51
CA SER A 159 -11.84 7.81 -4.09
C SER A 159 -12.23 9.29 -3.97
N ALA A 160 -11.83 9.95 -2.87
CA ALA A 160 -12.05 11.38 -2.66
C ALA A 160 -11.24 12.23 -3.66
N ILE A 161 -10.01 11.84 -4.00
CA ILE A 161 -9.19 12.52 -5.00
C ILE A 161 -9.87 12.46 -6.38
N TRP A 162 -10.35 11.28 -6.81
CA TRP A 162 -11.04 11.15 -8.10
C TRP A 162 -12.33 11.97 -8.19
N LEU A 163 -13.02 12.15 -7.06
CA LEU A 163 -14.27 12.92 -7.00
C LEU A 163 -14.03 14.39 -6.62
N LYS A 164 -12.79 14.85 -6.49
CA LYS A 164 -12.49 16.14 -5.85
C LYS A 164 -13.12 17.31 -6.60
N ASP A 165 -12.98 17.33 -7.93
CA ASP A 165 -13.52 18.39 -8.80
C ASP A 165 -15.05 18.30 -8.96
N GLU A 166 -15.64 17.19 -8.49
CA GLU A 166 -17.07 16.96 -8.53
C GLU A 166 -17.80 17.49 -7.29
N LEU A 167 -17.09 17.76 -6.19
CA LEU A 167 -17.66 18.24 -4.93
C LEU A 167 -17.99 19.74 -5.01
N ASN A 168 -19.17 20.14 -4.52
CA ASN A 168 -19.43 21.55 -4.25
C ASN A 168 -18.70 22.00 -2.97
N ASP A 169 -18.66 23.31 -2.71
CA ASP A 169 -17.94 23.89 -1.57
C ASP A 169 -18.33 23.28 -0.21
N GLN A 170 -19.62 23.04 0.02
CA GLN A 170 -20.10 22.46 1.27
C GLN A 170 -19.70 20.98 1.40
N GLU A 171 -19.83 20.21 0.33
CA GLU A 171 -19.42 18.81 0.28
C GLU A 171 -17.91 18.68 0.49
N PHE A 172 -17.12 19.53 -0.18
CA PHE A 172 -15.68 19.59 -0.04
C PHE A 172 -15.26 19.89 1.40
N GLN A 173 -15.87 20.89 2.06
CA GLN A 173 -15.57 21.21 3.45
C GLN A 173 -15.82 20.03 4.40
N ILE A 174 -16.92 19.31 4.22
CA ILE A 174 -17.26 18.14 5.04
C ILE A 174 -16.22 17.03 4.86
N VAL A 175 -15.88 16.73 3.61
CA VAL A 175 -14.91 15.68 3.26
C VAL A 175 -13.51 16.07 3.75
N ASP A 176 -13.08 17.31 3.55
CA ASP A 176 -11.76 17.81 3.97
C ASP A 176 -11.61 17.80 5.51
N GLN A 177 -12.65 18.23 6.25
CA GLN A 177 -12.64 18.15 7.71
C GLN A 177 -12.51 16.70 8.20
N TYR A 178 -13.22 15.76 7.58
CA TYR A 178 -13.09 14.33 7.88
C TYR A 178 -11.69 13.79 7.57
N ILE A 179 -11.15 14.09 6.39
CA ILE A 179 -9.80 13.65 5.99
C ILE A 179 -8.74 14.20 6.93
N ASN A 180 -8.84 15.47 7.33
CA ASN A 180 -7.85 16.11 8.21
C ASN A 180 -7.84 15.52 9.63
N LYS A 181 -9.00 15.14 10.20
CA LYS A 181 -9.03 14.44 11.49
C LYS A 181 -8.49 13.01 11.38
N MET A 182 -8.84 12.29 10.30
CA MET A 182 -8.34 10.93 10.06
C MET A 182 -6.82 10.94 9.85
N PHE A 183 -6.28 11.89 9.09
CA PHE A 183 -4.84 12.09 8.94
C PHE A 183 -4.15 12.30 10.30
N LYS A 184 -4.69 13.18 11.15
CA LYS A 184 -4.13 13.43 12.49
C LYS A 184 -4.08 12.16 13.33
N LYS A 185 -5.13 11.34 13.30
CA LYS A 185 -5.27 10.13 14.13
C LYS A 185 -4.47 8.92 13.59
N PHE A 186 -4.49 8.71 12.28
CA PHE A 186 -3.94 7.50 11.66
C PHE A 186 -2.56 7.71 11.03
N LEU A 187 -2.35 8.79 10.28
CA LEU A 187 -1.16 8.92 9.41
C LEU A 187 -0.05 9.81 9.99
N LYS A 188 -0.40 10.83 10.78
CA LYS A 188 0.57 11.87 11.22
C LYS A 188 1.77 11.29 11.97
N ALA A 189 1.57 10.26 12.80
CA ALA A 189 2.65 9.61 13.53
C ALA A 189 3.63 8.87 12.60
N MET A 190 3.16 8.37 11.44
CA MET A 190 3.99 7.65 10.47
C MET A 190 5.10 8.53 9.89
N ILE A 191 4.90 9.84 9.81
CA ILE A 191 5.93 10.80 9.34
C ILE A 191 7.23 10.63 10.13
N LYS A 192 7.13 10.40 11.46
CA LYS A 192 8.28 10.22 12.35
C LYS A 192 8.64 8.76 12.62
N LYS A 193 7.77 7.81 12.26
CA LYS A 193 8.00 6.38 12.48
C LYS A 193 9.26 5.93 11.75
N LYS A 194 10.14 5.25 12.48
CA LYS A 194 11.34 4.60 11.95
C LYS A 194 11.03 3.13 11.75
N HIS A 195 11.60 2.57 10.70
CA HIS A 195 11.54 1.16 10.39
C HIS A 195 12.97 0.64 10.24
N ASP A 196 13.20 -0.59 10.67
CA ASP A 196 14.55 -1.16 10.72
C ASP A 196 14.73 -2.39 9.86
N LYS A 197 13.64 -3.11 9.55
CA LYS A 197 13.68 -4.36 8.81
C LYS A 197 12.37 -4.60 8.05
N GLY A 198 12.49 -5.16 6.85
CA GLY A 198 11.38 -5.49 5.99
C GLY A 198 10.81 -4.32 5.18
N PHE A 199 9.85 -4.65 4.32
CA PHE A 199 9.10 -3.71 3.52
C PHE A 199 7.74 -4.34 3.21
N TYR A 200 6.64 -3.69 3.59
CA TYR A 200 5.30 -4.31 3.63
C TYR A 200 4.24 -3.44 2.93
N ALA A 201 2.97 -3.78 3.15
CA ALA A 201 1.79 -3.12 2.59
C ALA A 201 1.90 -1.59 2.58
N MET A 202 1.36 -0.96 1.53
CA MET A 202 1.32 0.51 1.39
C MET A 202 2.69 1.17 1.57
N ALA A 203 3.77 0.48 1.20
CA ALA A 203 5.14 0.87 1.47
C ALA A 203 5.32 1.29 2.94
N ASP A 204 4.96 0.43 3.88
CA ASP A 204 4.86 0.69 5.33
C ASP A 204 4.19 2.04 5.66
N GLY A 205 3.03 2.28 5.07
CA GLY A 205 2.23 3.51 5.22
C GLY A 205 2.75 4.73 4.46
N GLY A 206 3.87 4.61 3.72
CA GLY A 206 4.40 5.67 2.88
C GLY A 206 3.45 6.04 1.75
N THR A 207 2.78 5.07 1.13
CA THR A 207 1.78 5.32 0.09
C THR A 207 0.62 6.14 0.64
N SER A 208 0.09 5.81 1.81
CA SER A 208 -0.98 6.57 2.45
C SER A 208 -0.62 8.04 2.71
N LEU A 209 0.64 8.31 3.08
CA LEU A 209 1.16 9.68 3.23
C LEU A 209 1.25 10.42 1.88
N LEU A 210 1.58 9.72 0.78
CA LEU A 210 1.53 10.32 -0.56
C LEU A 210 0.10 10.65 -0.98
N VAL A 211 -0.86 9.75 -0.78
CA VAL A 211 -2.28 10.01 -1.08
C VAL A 211 -2.74 11.28 -0.33
N TYR A 212 -2.43 11.41 0.96
CA TYR A 212 -2.76 12.63 1.71
C TYR A 212 -2.02 13.87 1.22
N ALA A 213 -0.74 13.74 0.83
CA ALA A 213 0.00 14.86 0.26
C ALA A 213 -0.62 15.35 -1.06
N ASN A 214 -1.17 14.45 -1.88
CA ASN A 214 -1.92 14.82 -3.09
C ASN A 214 -3.21 15.57 -2.73
N TRP A 215 -4.06 15.00 -1.87
CA TRP A 215 -5.32 15.63 -1.44
C TRP A 215 -5.10 17.06 -0.92
N SER A 216 -4.12 17.22 -0.02
CA SER A 216 -3.79 18.50 0.64
C SER A 216 -2.87 19.41 -0.19
N ASN A 217 -2.54 19.03 -1.43
CA ASN A 217 -1.59 19.71 -2.29
C ASN A 217 -0.24 20.05 -1.59
N ASN A 218 0.22 19.16 -0.71
CA ASN A 218 1.38 19.38 0.14
C ASN A 218 2.65 18.78 -0.47
N LYS A 219 3.22 19.47 -1.46
CA LYS A 219 4.46 19.06 -2.13
C LYS A 219 5.65 18.88 -1.18
N LYS A 220 5.69 19.64 -0.07
CA LYS A 220 6.73 19.51 0.96
C LYS A 220 6.64 18.17 1.70
N LEU A 221 5.42 17.74 2.04
CA LEU A 221 5.17 16.43 2.64
C LEU A 221 5.55 15.31 1.67
N ALA A 222 5.13 15.40 0.42
CA ALA A 222 5.45 14.40 -0.61
C ALA A 222 6.97 14.23 -0.79
N ALA A 223 7.71 15.32 -1.03
CA ALA A 223 9.15 15.25 -1.19
C ALA A 223 9.87 14.71 0.06
N LYS A 224 9.40 15.08 1.26
CA LYS A 224 9.95 14.57 2.51
C LYS A 224 9.73 13.07 2.67
N GLU A 225 8.53 12.58 2.38
CA GLU A 225 8.22 11.15 2.46
C GLU A 225 8.98 10.36 1.40
N ILE A 226 9.06 10.82 0.15
CA ILE A 226 9.83 10.13 -0.92
C ILE A 226 11.31 10.01 -0.53
N ASN A 227 11.94 11.09 -0.08
CA ASN A 227 13.33 11.03 0.36
C ASN A 227 13.53 10.08 1.55
N LYS A 228 12.61 10.11 2.52
CA LYS A 228 12.64 9.19 3.68
C LYS A 228 12.50 7.74 3.21
N ARG A 229 11.56 7.48 2.31
CA ARG A 229 11.22 6.15 1.83
C ARG A 229 12.31 5.56 0.94
N PHE A 230 12.89 6.34 0.03
CA PHE A 230 14.04 5.92 -0.78
C PHE A 230 15.26 5.61 0.08
N LYS A 231 15.55 6.42 1.10
CA LYS A 231 16.59 6.12 2.08
C LYS A 231 16.32 4.82 2.83
N TYR A 232 15.06 4.56 3.18
CA TYR A 232 14.69 3.32 3.85
C TYR A 232 14.82 2.11 2.92
N MET A 233 14.35 2.21 1.67
CA MET A 233 14.52 1.17 0.66
C MET A 233 16.01 0.87 0.43
N ASP A 234 16.87 1.88 0.29
CA ASP A 234 18.32 1.65 0.14
C ASP A 234 18.92 0.94 1.37
N LYS A 235 18.35 1.11 2.57
CA LYS A 235 18.77 0.36 3.76
C LYS A 235 18.34 -1.10 3.72
N VAL A 236 17.09 -1.40 3.34
CA VAL A 236 16.52 -2.76 3.49
C VAL A 236 16.63 -3.63 2.25
N PHE A 237 16.74 -3.06 1.06
CA PHE A 237 17.10 -3.78 -0.15
C PHE A 237 18.62 -3.94 -0.19
N LEU A 238 19.07 -5.19 -0.10
CA LEU A 238 20.47 -5.54 -0.05
C LEU A 238 21.09 -5.44 -1.45
N LYS A 239 22.43 -5.36 -1.50
CA LYS A 239 23.16 -5.20 -2.76
C LYS A 239 22.93 -6.36 -3.74
N ASP A 240 22.64 -7.55 -3.22
CA ASP A 240 22.35 -8.77 -3.96
C ASP A 240 20.86 -8.95 -4.28
N GLY A 241 20.02 -7.93 -4.02
CA GLY A 241 18.59 -7.94 -4.33
C GLY A 241 17.69 -8.57 -3.26
N TYR A 242 18.25 -9.28 -2.28
CA TYR A 242 17.45 -9.81 -1.18
C TYR A 242 16.91 -8.65 -0.32
N ILE A 243 15.71 -8.81 0.23
CA ILE A 243 15.08 -7.81 1.09
C ILE A 243 15.26 -8.28 2.53
N ASN A 244 15.94 -7.45 3.33
CA ASN A 244 16.13 -7.69 4.76
C ASN A 244 14.77 -8.00 5.42
N ASN A 245 14.72 -9.05 6.25
CA ASN A 245 13.53 -9.65 6.83
C ASN A 245 12.67 -10.42 5.82
N ASN A 246 12.13 -9.78 4.77
CA ASN A 246 11.17 -10.38 3.84
C ASN A 246 11.71 -11.63 3.14
N SER A 247 12.91 -11.58 2.56
CA SER A 247 13.46 -12.73 1.81
C SER A 247 13.95 -13.85 2.73
N PHE A 248 14.16 -13.54 4.00
CA PHE A 248 14.73 -14.45 4.98
C PHE A 248 13.67 -15.02 5.92
N ARG A 249 12.43 -15.16 5.47
CA ARG A 249 11.30 -15.73 6.25
C ARG A 249 11.25 -17.26 6.20
N GLY A 250 12.37 -17.90 5.87
CA GLY A 250 12.46 -19.35 5.71
C GLY A 250 11.56 -19.85 4.59
N TYR A 251 10.67 -20.80 4.89
CA TYR A 251 9.76 -21.41 3.91
C TYR A 251 8.70 -20.46 3.32
N ARG A 252 8.61 -19.22 3.80
CA ARG A 252 7.80 -18.13 3.19
C ARG A 252 8.63 -17.01 2.56
N GLY A 253 9.93 -17.21 2.36
CA GLY A 253 10.85 -16.19 1.83
C GLY A 253 10.46 -15.64 0.46
N GLN A 254 10.12 -16.51 -0.51
CA GLN A 254 9.66 -16.11 -1.85
C GLN A 254 8.38 -15.26 -1.77
N TRP A 255 7.41 -15.73 -0.99
CA TRP A 255 6.13 -15.07 -0.79
C TRP A 255 6.31 -13.67 -0.18
N TYR A 256 7.10 -13.52 0.88
CA TYR A 256 7.35 -12.19 1.46
C TYR A 256 8.29 -11.31 0.63
N HIS A 257 9.22 -11.89 -0.12
CA HIS A 257 10.07 -11.13 -1.04
C HIS A 257 9.22 -10.44 -2.11
N SER A 258 8.39 -11.21 -2.83
CA SER A 258 7.51 -10.67 -3.87
C SER A 258 6.49 -9.66 -3.33
N TYR A 259 5.99 -9.86 -2.11
CA TYR A 259 5.11 -8.88 -1.44
C TYR A 259 5.81 -7.54 -1.19
N GLY A 260 7.01 -7.57 -0.60
CA GLY A 260 7.78 -6.35 -0.32
C GLY A 260 8.26 -5.66 -1.60
N LEU A 261 8.63 -6.44 -2.62
CA LEU A 261 9.01 -5.92 -3.92
C LEU A 261 7.83 -5.20 -4.60
N ASN A 262 6.65 -5.79 -4.64
CA ASN A 262 5.46 -5.19 -5.23
C ASN A 262 5.13 -3.82 -4.60
N SER A 263 5.06 -3.76 -3.25
CA SER A 263 4.87 -2.49 -2.53
C SER A 263 5.94 -1.44 -2.87
N ALA A 264 7.20 -1.86 -3.01
CA ALA A 264 8.28 -0.93 -3.29
C ALA A 264 8.21 -0.38 -4.72
N LEU A 265 7.97 -1.25 -5.70
CA LEU A 265 7.87 -0.83 -7.10
C LEU A 265 6.64 0.04 -7.35
N GLY A 266 5.50 -0.26 -6.73
CA GLY A 266 4.31 0.60 -6.80
C GLY A 266 4.56 2.00 -6.23
N TYR A 267 5.26 2.08 -5.09
CA TYR A 267 5.65 3.37 -4.51
C TYR A 267 6.62 4.15 -5.42
N VAL A 268 7.63 3.46 -5.97
CA VAL A 268 8.61 4.08 -6.88
C VAL A 268 7.95 4.56 -8.16
N TYR A 269 6.99 3.82 -8.70
CA TYR A 269 6.19 4.23 -9.85
C TYR A 269 5.48 5.57 -9.58
N ILE A 270 4.76 5.70 -8.45
CA ILE A 270 4.08 6.96 -8.08
C ILE A 270 5.10 8.09 -7.91
N ALA A 271 6.22 7.84 -7.24
CA ALA A 271 7.24 8.86 -7.05
C ALA A 271 7.80 9.36 -8.40
N LYS A 272 8.09 8.44 -9.33
CA LYS A 272 8.58 8.78 -10.68
C LYS A 272 7.53 9.53 -11.50
N LEU A 273 6.27 9.09 -11.44
CA LEU A 273 5.14 9.80 -12.07
C LEU A 273 5.08 11.25 -11.59
N TRP A 274 5.40 11.48 -10.30
CA TRP A 274 5.40 12.83 -9.72
C TRP A 274 6.70 13.61 -9.93
N GLY A 275 7.58 13.15 -10.82
CA GLY A 275 8.82 13.84 -11.17
C GLY A 275 10.03 13.52 -10.28
N ALA A 276 9.92 12.57 -9.35
CA ALA A 276 11.07 12.17 -8.54
C ALA A 276 12.05 11.30 -9.32
N GLU A 277 13.32 11.68 -9.32
CA GLU A 277 14.40 10.83 -9.80
C GLU A 277 14.74 9.73 -8.79
N ILE A 278 14.91 8.51 -9.28
CA ILE A 278 15.29 7.36 -8.46
C ILE A 278 16.82 7.35 -8.36
N PRO A 279 17.42 7.34 -7.16
CA PRO A 279 18.87 7.25 -7.03
C PRO A 279 19.42 5.97 -7.67
N ASP A 280 20.46 6.06 -8.51
CA ASP A 280 21.04 4.93 -9.25
C ASP A 280 21.34 3.71 -8.37
N LYS A 281 21.89 3.96 -7.18
CA LYS A 281 22.21 2.90 -6.22
C LYS A 281 20.94 2.13 -5.78
N LEU A 282 19.84 2.85 -5.56
CA LEU A 282 18.57 2.25 -5.21
C LEU A 282 17.98 1.52 -6.41
N HIS A 283 17.99 2.13 -7.60
CA HIS A 283 17.50 1.50 -8.83
C HIS A 283 18.18 0.16 -9.11
N LYS A 284 19.52 0.11 -9.04
CA LYS A 284 20.29 -1.14 -9.19
C LYS A 284 19.87 -2.23 -8.21
N LYS A 285 19.56 -1.87 -6.96
CA LYS A 285 19.07 -2.83 -5.95
C LYS A 285 17.66 -3.33 -6.26
N LEU A 286 16.79 -2.47 -6.78
CA LEU A 286 15.45 -2.87 -7.22
C LEU A 286 15.53 -3.82 -8.43
N VAL A 287 16.42 -3.57 -9.39
CA VAL A 287 16.72 -4.50 -10.49
C VAL A 287 17.16 -5.86 -9.94
N LYS A 288 18.13 -5.88 -9.01
CA LYS A 288 18.55 -7.14 -8.36
C LYS A 288 17.44 -7.82 -7.58
N ALA A 289 16.56 -7.07 -6.93
CA ALA A 289 15.41 -7.65 -6.24
C ALA A 289 14.43 -8.29 -7.24
N SER A 290 14.17 -7.64 -8.38
CA SER A 290 13.41 -8.24 -9.48
C SER A 290 14.03 -9.55 -10.00
N GLU A 291 15.35 -9.60 -10.17
CA GLU A 291 16.05 -10.84 -10.53
C GLU A 291 15.91 -11.93 -9.43
N VAL A 292 15.98 -11.56 -8.15
CA VAL A 292 15.78 -12.50 -7.02
C VAL A 292 14.35 -13.03 -6.96
N ALA A 293 13.34 -12.24 -7.33
CA ALA A 293 11.97 -12.73 -7.47
C ALA A 293 11.88 -13.84 -8.53
N ASN A 294 12.52 -13.66 -9.68
CA ASN A 294 12.60 -14.67 -10.73
C ASN A 294 13.41 -15.91 -10.32
N LEU A 295 14.52 -15.71 -9.60
CA LEU A 295 15.30 -16.81 -9.02
C LEU A 295 14.43 -17.66 -8.08
N ALA A 296 13.59 -17.04 -7.26
CA ALA A 296 12.73 -17.77 -6.34
C ALA A 296 11.64 -18.62 -7.05
N ILE A 297 11.28 -18.25 -8.28
CA ILE A 297 10.34 -19.01 -9.13
C ILE A 297 11.07 -20.17 -9.82
N THR A 298 12.26 -19.93 -10.37
CA THR A 298 12.98 -20.86 -11.25
C THR A 298 13.92 -21.82 -10.52
N ASP A 299 14.53 -21.38 -9.41
CA ASP A 299 15.48 -22.16 -8.61
C ASP A 299 15.35 -21.80 -7.12
N TRP A 300 14.36 -22.40 -6.49
CA TRP A 300 14.00 -22.12 -5.10
C TRP A 300 15.07 -22.56 -4.09
N ASP A 301 15.84 -23.61 -4.38
CA ASP A 301 16.90 -24.07 -3.49
C ASP A 301 18.10 -23.12 -3.51
N ARG A 302 18.48 -22.61 -4.69
CA ARG A 302 19.45 -21.52 -4.80
C ARG A 302 18.95 -20.25 -4.13
N PHE A 303 17.68 -19.87 -4.33
CA PHE A 303 17.10 -18.73 -3.62
C PHE A 303 17.28 -18.84 -2.09
N LYS A 304 16.97 -20.00 -1.50
CA LYS A 304 17.11 -20.24 -0.05
C LYS A 304 18.54 -20.42 0.45
N SER A 305 19.47 -20.82 -0.42
CA SER A 305 20.86 -21.06 -0.04
C SER A 305 21.52 -19.82 0.58
N ARG A 306 21.04 -18.63 0.18
CA ARG A 306 21.49 -17.35 0.70
C ARG A 306 21.12 -17.18 2.19
N LYS A 307 22.11 -17.38 3.06
CA LYS A 307 21.96 -17.21 4.51
C LYS A 307 21.86 -15.74 4.89
N TYR A 308 21.06 -15.41 5.90
CA TYR A 308 21.06 -14.07 6.50
C TYR A 308 22.07 -14.00 7.63
N SER A 309 22.90 -12.95 7.68
CA SER A 309 23.90 -12.77 8.73
C SER A 309 23.39 -12.00 9.96
N GLY A 310 22.17 -11.46 9.91
CA GLY A 310 21.56 -10.73 11.03
C GLY A 310 20.53 -11.56 11.80
N THR A 311 19.96 -10.98 12.84
CA THR A 311 18.90 -11.61 13.64
C THR A 311 17.58 -11.68 12.87
N GLN A 312 16.98 -12.88 12.82
CA GLN A 312 15.67 -13.09 12.22
C GLN A 312 14.72 -13.76 13.21
N GLN A 313 13.68 -13.04 13.62
CA GLN A 313 12.70 -13.50 14.61
C GLN A 313 11.49 -14.18 13.98
N ASN A 314 11.20 -13.88 12.71
CA ASN A 314 9.97 -14.32 12.05
C ASN A 314 10.22 -15.42 11.00
N MET A 315 11.33 -16.15 11.11
CA MET A 315 11.67 -17.23 10.20
C MET A 315 10.76 -18.44 10.43
N ILE A 316 10.19 -18.98 9.36
CA ILE A 316 9.42 -20.23 9.42
C ILE A 316 10.33 -21.36 8.98
N SER A 317 10.70 -22.22 9.94
CA SER A 317 11.60 -23.36 9.75
C SER A 317 10.89 -24.65 9.37
N ASP A 318 9.58 -24.76 9.62
CA ASP A 318 8.78 -25.92 9.23
C ASP A 318 8.44 -25.90 7.73
N LYS A 319 8.84 -26.97 7.04
CA LYS A 319 8.61 -27.15 5.60
C LYS A 319 7.14 -27.30 5.22
N ASN A 320 6.29 -27.75 6.15
CA ASN A 320 4.86 -27.92 5.91
C ASN A 320 4.14 -26.57 5.76
N ASN A 321 4.78 -25.49 6.23
CA ASN A 321 4.29 -24.12 6.13
C ASN A 321 4.78 -23.37 4.88
N ALA A 322 5.35 -24.09 3.91
CA ALA A 322 5.95 -23.50 2.72
C ALA A 322 4.92 -22.90 1.76
N ILE A 323 5.25 -21.70 1.27
CA ILE A 323 4.49 -21.02 0.21
C ILE A 323 5.49 -20.68 -0.90
N LYS A 324 5.63 -21.60 -1.84
CA LYS A 324 6.61 -21.54 -2.95
C LYS A 324 6.01 -20.92 -4.21
N HIS A 325 5.41 -19.76 -4.05
CA HIS A 325 4.90 -18.96 -5.16
C HIS A 325 4.94 -17.49 -4.79
N THR A 326 4.91 -16.64 -5.81
CA THR A 326 4.75 -15.19 -5.71
C THR A 326 3.49 -14.85 -4.93
N HIS A 327 3.54 -13.84 -4.06
CA HIS A 327 2.42 -13.44 -3.22
C HIS A 327 1.17 -13.17 -4.06
N GLN A 328 0.04 -13.79 -3.73
CA GLN A 328 -1.18 -13.71 -4.54
C GLN A 328 -1.75 -12.29 -4.66
N MET A 329 -1.54 -11.45 -3.64
CA MET A 329 -1.89 -10.02 -3.65
C MET A 329 -0.77 -9.10 -4.17
N ALA A 330 0.35 -9.62 -4.68
CA ALA A 330 1.31 -8.80 -5.43
C ALA A 330 0.75 -8.51 -6.82
N ILE A 331 -0.39 -7.81 -6.86
CA ILE A 331 -1.12 -7.50 -8.09
C ILE A 331 -0.23 -6.58 -8.95
N SER A 332 -0.19 -6.85 -10.25
CA SER A 332 0.62 -6.09 -11.22
C SER A 332 2.14 -6.13 -10.99
N LEU A 333 2.66 -7.11 -10.24
CA LEU A 333 4.11 -7.24 -10.03
C LEU A 333 4.88 -7.38 -11.36
N ASP A 334 4.31 -8.13 -12.30
CA ASP A 334 4.78 -8.27 -13.68
C ASP A 334 4.94 -6.91 -14.38
N ALA A 335 3.88 -6.10 -14.39
CA ALA A 335 3.90 -4.77 -15.00
C ALA A 335 4.87 -3.83 -14.28
N LEU A 336 4.87 -3.83 -12.94
CA LEU A 336 5.72 -2.97 -12.13
C LEU A 336 7.21 -3.30 -12.29
N MET A 337 7.58 -4.58 -12.35
CA MET A 337 8.96 -5.00 -12.64
C MET A 337 9.38 -4.49 -14.01
N LYS A 338 8.56 -4.69 -15.05
CA LYS A 338 8.89 -4.20 -16.39
C LYS A 338 9.05 -2.68 -16.45
N LEU A 339 8.12 -1.93 -15.87
CA LEU A 339 8.09 -0.46 -15.94
C LEU A 339 9.19 0.21 -15.10
N VAL A 340 9.51 -0.34 -13.93
CA VAL A 340 10.45 0.30 -13.00
C VAL A 340 11.88 -0.22 -13.19
N THR A 341 12.05 -1.52 -13.44
CA THR A 341 13.37 -2.17 -13.47
C THR A 341 13.76 -2.73 -14.84
N GLY A 342 12.80 -2.85 -15.77
CA GLY A 342 13.02 -3.45 -17.09
C GLY A 342 13.00 -4.99 -17.10
N ILE A 343 12.87 -5.62 -15.94
CA ILE A 343 12.88 -7.08 -15.78
C ILE A 343 11.47 -7.64 -16.00
N GLU A 344 11.36 -8.70 -16.80
CA GLU A 344 10.12 -9.46 -16.96
C GLU A 344 9.98 -10.49 -15.85
N LEU A 345 8.77 -10.62 -15.29
CA LEU A 345 8.50 -11.62 -14.25
C LEU A 345 8.42 -13.01 -14.89
N GLU A 346 9.11 -13.98 -14.30
CA GLU A 346 9.05 -15.38 -14.72
C GLU A 346 7.65 -15.98 -14.55
N HIS A 347 7.35 -17.03 -15.33
CA HIS A 347 6.05 -17.68 -15.30
C HIS A 347 5.84 -18.47 -13.99
N ASP A 348 5.03 -17.93 -13.09
CA ASP A 348 4.59 -18.60 -11.85
C ASP A 348 3.10 -19.02 -11.97
N PRO A 349 2.82 -20.29 -12.32
CA PRO A 349 1.45 -20.75 -12.60
C PRO A 349 0.55 -20.70 -11.36
N VAL A 350 1.10 -20.91 -10.16
CA VAL A 350 0.34 -20.89 -8.91
C VAL A 350 -0.07 -19.47 -8.57
N TYR A 351 0.85 -18.52 -8.72
CA TYR A 351 0.56 -17.10 -8.58
C TYR A 351 -0.50 -16.65 -9.59
N LEU A 352 -0.36 -16.97 -10.87
CA LEU A 352 -1.33 -16.55 -11.90
C LEU A 352 -2.75 -17.07 -11.60
N LYS A 353 -2.88 -18.33 -11.17
CA LYS A 353 -4.16 -18.90 -10.74
C LYS A 353 -4.74 -18.17 -9.52
N LYS A 354 -3.93 -17.94 -8.49
CA LYS A 354 -4.40 -17.29 -7.25
C LYS A 354 -4.70 -15.80 -7.46
N ARG A 355 -3.85 -15.08 -8.19
CA ARG A 355 -4.07 -13.68 -8.61
C ARG A 355 -5.43 -13.54 -9.27
N LYS A 356 -5.74 -14.39 -10.26
CA LYS A 356 -7.04 -14.37 -10.96
C LYS A 356 -8.22 -14.53 -9.99
N TYR A 357 -8.11 -15.42 -9.01
CA TYR A 357 -9.16 -15.58 -7.99
C TYR A 357 -9.32 -14.31 -7.15
N HIS A 358 -8.21 -13.68 -6.74
CA HIS A 358 -8.21 -12.49 -5.89
C HIS A 358 -8.57 -11.18 -6.62
N MET A 359 -8.57 -11.15 -7.97
CA MET A 359 -9.08 -9.99 -8.71
C MET A 359 -10.55 -9.67 -8.40
N LYS A 360 -11.33 -10.65 -7.91
CA LYS A 360 -12.72 -10.41 -7.47
C LYS A 360 -12.82 -9.53 -6.23
N ASP A 361 -11.75 -9.46 -5.44
CA ASP A 361 -11.70 -8.71 -4.19
C ASP A 361 -11.46 -7.21 -4.47
N GLY A 362 -11.10 -6.84 -5.71
CA GLY A 362 -10.65 -5.50 -6.11
C GLY A 362 -9.12 -5.40 -6.15
N ILE A 363 -8.58 -4.44 -6.92
CA ILE A 363 -7.13 -4.13 -7.01
C ILE A 363 -6.80 -2.92 -6.15
#